data_AF-A0A842MRQ3-F1
#
_entry.id   AF-A0A842MRQ3-F1
#
_cell.length_a   1.000
_cell.length_b   1.000
_cell.length_c   1.000
_cell.angle_alpha   90.00
_cell.angle_beta   90.00
_cell.angle_gamma   90.00
#
_symmetry.space_group_name_H-M   'P 1'
#
loop_
_entity.id
_entity.type
_entity.pdbx_description
1 polymer ?
#
loop_
_entity_poly.entity_id
_entity_poly.type
_entity_poly.pdbx_seq_one_letter_code
_entity_poly.pdbx_strand_id
1 'polypeptide(L)'
;MRGTIKALIIIILAFAILTPLASTDPDGLEKVAETLKVEEPEPLWMGVMPDYTMPQVENPYLSTVLAGFLGTLLVFGLSHAIGKT
;
A
#
# COMPACT_ATOMS: atom_id res chain seq x y z
N MET A 1 22.80 -10.27 -6.68
CA MET A 1 21.51 -10.38 -7.42
C MET A 1 20.65 -11.56 -6.96
N ARG A 2 21.15 -12.81 -6.92
CA ARG A 2 20.33 -13.98 -6.51
C ARG A 2 19.76 -13.89 -5.09
N GLY A 3 20.51 -13.34 -4.13
CA GLY A 3 20.03 -13.14 -2.74
C GLY A 3 18.92 -12.09 -2.63
N THR A 4 19.04 -10.99 -3.36
CA THR A 4 18.08 -9.87 -3.34
C THR A 4 16.71 -10.28 -3.89
N ILE A 5 16.69 -11.07 -4.98
CA ILE A 5 15.45 -11.60 -5.55
C ILE A 5 14.75 -12.54 -4.57
N LYS A 6 15.51 -13.40 -3.87
CA LYS A 6 14.95 -14.29 -2.83
C LYS A 6 14.33 -13.48 -1.70
N ALA A 7 15.01 -12.43 -1.23
CA ALA A 7 14.48 -11.56 -0.19
C ALA A 7 13.19 -10.85 -0.64
N LEU A 8 13.15 -10.34 -1.87
CA LEU A 8 11.96 -9.70 -2.43
C LEU A 8 10.76 -10.65 -2.48
N ILE A 9 10.96 -11.90 -2.94
CA ILE A 9 9.90 -12.91 -2.97
C ILE A 9 9.38 -13.21 -1.56
N ILE A 10 10.27 -13.37 -0.57
CA ILE A 10 9.88 -13.60 0.82
C ILE A 10 9.05 -12.44 1.35
N ILE A 11 9.45 -11.19 1.08
CA ILE A 11 8.72 -9.99 1.52
C ILE A 11 7.33 -9.95 0.89
N ILE A 12 7.20 -10.22 -0.41
CA ILE A 12 5.90 -10.21 -1.10
C ILE A 12 4.97 -11.30 -0.54
N LEU A 13 5.49 -12.49 -0.30
CA LEU A 13 4.71 -13.58 0.31
C LEU A 13 4.28 -13.24 1.74
N ALA A 14 5.20 -12.71 2.55
CA ALA A 14 4.89 -12.27 3.89
C ALA A 14 3.82 -11.17 3.86
N PHE A 15 3.94 -10.19 2.97
CA PHE A 15 2.95 -9.13 2.80
C PHE A 15 1.58 -9.73 2.48
N ALA A 16 1.45 -10.57 1.45
CA ALA A 16 0.17 -11.18 1.08
C ALA A 16 -0.48 -11.96 2.24
N ILE A 17 0.31 -12.69 3.04
CA ILE A 17 -0.22 -13.46 4.18
C ILE A 17 -0.62 -12.55 5.34
N LEU A 18 0.08 -11.44 5.54
CA LEU A 18 -0.11 -10.53 6.68
C LEU A 18 -1.14 -9.43 6.41
N THR A 19 -1.40 -9.06 5.15
CA THR A 19 -2.40 -8.04 4.79
C THR A 19 -3.78 -8.27 5.42
N PRO A 20 -4.34 -9.50 5.49
CA PRO A 20 -5.64 -9.74 6.14
C PRO A 20 -5.63 -9.46 7.65
N LEU A 21 -4.46 -9.40 8.28
CA LEU A 21 -4.30 -9.12 9.70
C LEU A 21 -4.17 -7.61 9.97
N ALA A 22 -4.15 -6.78 8.93
CA ALA A 22 -4.18 -5.34 9.09
C ALA A 22 -5.53 -4.92 9.72
N SER A 23 -5.45 -4.01 10.70
CA SER A 23 -6.65 -3.48 11.34
C SER A 23 -7.51 -2.72 10.33
N THR A 24 -8.83 -2.86 10.46
CA THR A 24 -9.81 -2.05 9.72
C THR A 24 -10.29 -0.85 10.53
N ASP A 25 -9.82 -0.68 11.76
CA ASP A 25 -10.17 0.45 12.60
C ASP A 25 -9.49 1.74 12.10
N PRO A 26 -10.14 2.91 12.27
CA PRO A 26 -9.59 4.19 11.85
C PRO A 26 -8.29 4.48 12.58
N ASP A 27 -7.40 5.22 11.91
CA ASP A 27 -6.16 5.66 12.54
C ASP A 27 -6.43 6.70 13.65
N GLY A 28 -5.38 7.09 14.39
CA GLY A 28 -5.54 8.03 15.50
C GLY A 28 -6.04 9.43 15.09
N LEU A 29 -5.67 9.90 13.89
CA LEU A 29 -6.12 11.19 13.36
C LEU A 29 -7.56 11.10 12.89
N GLU A 30 -7.89 10.06 12.11
CA GLU A 30 -9.26 9.77 11.67
C GLU A 30 -10.19 9.63 12.89
N LYS A 31 -9.78 8.85 13.90
CA LYS A 31 -10.58 8.64 15.12
C LYS A 31 -10.87 9.94 15.86
N VAL A 32 -9.89 10.83 15.95
CA VAL A 32 -10.06 12.15 16.57
C VAL A 32 -10.98 13.02 15.72
N ALA A 33 -10.80 13.03 14.39
CA ALA A 33 -11.66 13.78 13.47
C ALA A 33 -13.12 13.32 13.55
N GLU A 34 -13.38 12.00 13.54
CA GLU A 34 -14.69 11.41 13.75
C GLU A 34 -15.31 11.86 15.09
N THR A 35 -14.53 11.80 16.17
CA THR A 35 -14.99 12.16 17.52
C THR A 35 -15.39 13.63 17.60
N LEU A 36 -14.64 14.50 16.92
CA LEU A 36 -14.90 15.93 16.85
C LEU A 36 -15.90 16.33 15.74
N LYS A 37 -16.38 15.37 14.94
CA LYS A 37 -17.24 15.58 13.78
C LYS A 37 -16.64 16.55 12.76
N VAL A 38 -15.33 16.46 12.56
CA VAL A 38 -14.62 17.19 11.51
C VAL A 38 -14.82 16.41 10.21
N GLU A 39 -15.39 17.05 9.20
CA GLU A 39 -15.54 16.45 7.87
C GLU A 39 -14.18 16.40 7.17
N GLU A 40 -13.91 15.27 6.49
CA GLU A 40 -12.74 15.14 5.64
C GLU A 40 -12.96 15.94 4.35
N PRO A 41 -12.07 16.91 4.04
CA PRO A 41 -12.23 17.73 2.85
C PRO A 41 -11.93 16.91 1.59
N GLU A 42 -12.73 17.14 0.54
CA GLU A 42 -12.48 16.56 -0.79
C GLU A 42 -11.05 16.90 -1.28
N PRO A 43 -10.21 15.89 -1.57
CA PRO A 43 -8.85 16.13 -1.96
C PRO A 43 -8.78 16.75 -3.37
N LEU A 44 -7.89 17.72 -3.57
CA LEU A 44 -7.63 18.31 -4.88
C LEU A 44 -7.12 17.29 -5.92
N TRP A 45 -6.53 16.19 -5.44
CA TRP A 45 -6.07 15.08 -6.26
C TRP A 45 -6.24 13.76 -5.50
N MET A 46 -7.03 12.84 -6.06
CA MET A 46 -7.02 11.45 -5.62
C MET A 46 -5.77 10.80 -6.20
N GLY A 47 -4.84 10.42 -5.30
CA GLY A 47 -3.58 9.77 -5.68
C GLY A 47 -3.79 8.50 -6.52
N VAL A 48 -2.70 7.93 -7.04
CA VAL A 48 -2.78 6.77 -7.97
C VAL A 48 -3.38 5.52 -7.31
N MET A 49 -3.11 5.31 -6.02
CA MET A 49 -3.62 4.20 -5.21
C MET A 49 -4.02 4.72 -3.82
N PRO A 50 -5.16 5.43 -3.69
CA PRO A 50 -5.58 6.03 -2.42
C PRO A 50 -5.90 4.93 -1.40
N ASP A 51 -5.58 5.17 -0.13
CA ASP A 51 -5.81 4.23 0.99
C ASP A 51 -5.25 2.82 0.75
N TYR A 52 -4.14 2.73 0.00
CA TYR A 52 -3.54 1.46 -0.42
C TYR A 52 -4.49 0.58 -1.24
N THR A 53 -5.43 1.17 -1.97
CA THR A 53 -6.40 0.46 -2.81
C THR A 53 -6.14 0.68 -4.30
N MET A 54 -6.54 -0.31 -5.09
CA MET A 54 -6.73 -0.23 -6.54
C MET A 54 -8.22 -0.07 -6.86
N PRO A 55 -8.67 1.12 -7.30
CA PRO A 55 -10.09 1.40 -7.60
C PRO A 55 -10.72 0.45 -8.63
N GLN A 56 -9.90 -0.16 -9.49
CA GLN A 56 -10.31 -1.09 -10.54
C GLN A 56 -10.54 -2.52 -10.03
N VAL A 57 -10.23 -2.82 -8.76
CA VAL A 57 -10.30 -4.15 -8.17
C VAL A 57 -11.36 -4.16 -7.08
N GLU A 58 -12.47 -4.86 -7.34
CA GLU A 58 -13.62 -4.91 -6.44
C GLU A 58 -13.34 -5.66 -5.12
N ASN A 59 -12.45 -6.66 -5.15
CA ASN A 59 -12.13 -7.44 -3.96
C ASN A 59 -11.14 -6.63 -3.08
N PRO A 60 -11.52 -6.22 -1.85
CA PRO A 60 -10.69 -5.33 -1.03
C PRO A 60 -9.32 -5.93 -0.71
N TYR A 61 -9.28 -7.23 -0.41
CA TYR A 61 -8.03 -7.92 -0.10
C TYR A 61 -7.09 -7.97 -1.31
N LEU A 62 -7.61 -8.35 -2.49
CA LEU A 62 -6.80 -8.36 -3.71
C LEU A 62 -6.36 -6.95 -4.09
N SER A 63 -7.22 -5.95 -3.87
CA SER A 63 -6.94 -4.54 -4.11
C SER A 63 -5.72 -4.07 -3.31
N THR A 64 -5.69 -4.33 -2.00
CA THR A 64 -4.57 -3.97 -1.13
C THR A 64 -3.28 -4.74 -1.45
N VAL A 65 -3.38 -6.05 -1.70
CA VAL A 65 -2.21 -6.87 -2.04
C VAL A 65 -1.58 -6.39 -3.36
N LEU A 66 -2.40 -6.12 -4.38
CA LEU A 66 -1.92 -5.63 -5.67
C LEU A 66 -1.31 -4.23 -5.57
N ALA A 67 -1.94 -3.32 -4.82
CA ALA A 67 -1.39 -1.97 -4.61
C ALA A 67 -0.01 -2.03 -3.95
N GLY A 68 0.15 -2.81 -2.87
CA GLY A 68 1.43 -2.99 -2.19
C GLY A 68 2.49 -3.67 -3.06
N PHE A 69 2.10 -4.70 -3.82
CA PHE A 69 2.99 -5.41 -4.74
C PHE A 69 3.53 -4.48 -5.85
N LEU A 70 2.64 -3.74 -6.51
CA LEU A 70 3.01 -2.81 -7.58
C LEU A 70 3.87 -1.66 -7.07
N GLY A 71 3.52 -1.07 -5.92
CA GLY A 71 4.32 -0.04 -5.27
C GLY A 71 5.73 -0.53 -4.93
N THR A 72 5.84 -1.74 -4.38
CA THR A 72 7.14 -2.36 -4.05
C THR A 72 8.00 -2.55 -5.31
N LEU A 73 7.43 -3.12 -6.38
CA LEU A 73 8.15 -3.30 -7.64
C LEU A 73 8.61 -1.97 -8.25
N LEU A 74 7.76 -0.95 -8.19
CA LEU A 74 8.06 0.38 -8.72
C LEU A 74 9.23 1.01 -7.97
N VAL A 75 9.17 1.07 -6.64
CA VAL A 75 10.24 1.67 -5.82
C VAL A 75 11.53 0.88 -5.94
N PHE A 76 11.46 -0.46 -5.89
CA PHE A 76 12.63 -1.32 -6.07
C PHE A 76 13.26 -1.12 -7.45
N GLY A 77 12.46 -1.11 -8.52
CA GLY A 77 12.91 -0.93 -9.89
C GLY A 77 13.58 0.43 -10.11
N LEU A 78 12.94 1.52 -9.65
CA LEU A 78 13.50 2.86 -9.74
C LEU A 78 14.80 3.00 -8.94
N SER A 79 14.80 2.53 -7.69
CA SER A 79 15.99 2.60 -6.84
C SER A 79 17.16 1.82 -7.43
N HIS A 80 16.88 0.64 -8.01
CA HIS A 80 17.89 -0.17 -8.69
C HIS A 80 18.40 0.50 -9.96
N ALA A 81 17.52 1.11 -10.77
CA ALA A 81 17.92 1.82 -11.98
C ALA A 81 18.79 3.03 -11.67
N ILE A 82 18.38 3.85 -10.70
CA ILE A 82 19.13 5.05 -10.29
C ILE A 82 20.47 4.65 -9.66
N GLY A 83 20.47 3.75 -8.68
CA GLY A 83 21.68 3.36 -7.94
C GLY A 83 22.67 2.48 -8.71
N LYS A 84 22.31 2.00 -9.90
CA LYS A 84 23.23 1.28 -10.80
C LYS A 84 23.93 2.22 -11.81
N THR A 85 23.60 3.50 -11.79
CA THR A 85 24.34 4.58 -12.47
C THR A 85 25.54 4.98 -11.62
#